data_AF-A0A813HRV8-F1
#
_entry.id   AF-A0A813HRV8-F1
#
_cell.length_a   1.000
_cell.length_b   1.000
_cell.length_c   1.000
_cell.angle_alpha   90.00
_cell.angle_beta   90.00
_cell.angle_gamma   90.00
#
_symmetry.space_group_name_H-M   'P 1'
#
loop_
_entity.id
_entity.type
_entity.pdbx_description
1 polymer ?
#
loop_
_entity_poly.entity_id
_entity_poly.type
_entity_poly.pdbx_seq_one_letter_code
_entity_poly.pdbx_strand_id
1 'polypeptide(L)'
;MTPQRASRHTARLLVMLVAGAAFALCWSSAMPGPAVVMAAASSAGSESEGQSNFITKVVGAAAQGAVAACVAAVLSAFTEPIVNRLLVERCTVSQAINSVKLQDCLKFFLTTFPTNMLKFPIFEVINIMLSFTSLSGAVRGIINGALFCTIMLPVTNYRFRKSMNLPVDPALLYQAYPPTLLRDIAYGWARGTFAGVLAKAMPGLAGEFVGKSFLFGLCVLIACVISSPFNEWRGFWLQQPGKKLPFSQFFKPERYVRSTGVGATIMGISLMVGALLVPSAELAFAYFMVNKIAGLVLLVAVSFGYSKVIGK
;
A
#
# COMPACT_ATOMS: atom_id res chain seq x y z
N MET A 1 -0.53 -8.72 31.55
CA MET A 1 -1.79 -8.79 30.78
C MET A 1 -2.26 -10.24 30.80
N THR A 2 -3.44 -10.56 31.37
CA THR A 2 -3.85 -11.97 31.55
C THR A 2 -4.16 -12.64 30.21
N PRO A 3 -3.79 -13.93 30.01
CA PRO A 3 -3.98 -14.65 28.75
C PRO A 3 -5.44 -14.70 28.28
N GLN A 4 -6.40 -14.61 29.22
CA GLN A 4 -7.83 -14.56 28.96
C GLN A 4 -8.29 -13.25 28.28
N ARG A 5 -7.61 -12.12 28.52
CA ARG A 5 -7.89 -10.84 27.83
C ARG A 5 -7.36 -10.85 26.40
N ALA A 6 -6.18 -11.43 26.16
CA ALA A 6 -5.59 -11.52 24.83
C ALA A 6 -6.46 -12.34 23.86
N SER A 7 -7.00 -13.48 24.31
CA SER A 7 -7.88 -14.36 23.54
C SER A 7 -9.17 -13.65 23.08
N ARG A 8 -9.83 -12.87 23.95
CA ARG A 8 -11.05 -12.12 23.59
C ARG A 8 -10.81 -11.00 22.58
N HIS A 9 -9.63 -10.38 22.60
CA HIS A 9 -9.25 -9.38 21.60
C HIS A 9 -8.97 -10.02 20.24
N THR A 10 -8.29 -11.17 20.21
CA THR A 10 -8.04 -11.93 18.98
C THR A 10 -9.34 -12.40 18.32
N ALA A 11 -10.28 -12.93 19.11
CA ALA A 11 -11.58 -13.37 18.59
C ALA A 11 -12.41 -12.22 18.01
N ARG A 12 -12.42 -11.05 18.64
CA ARG A 12 -13.14 -9.86 18.13
C ARG A 12 -12.54 -9.32 16.84
N LEU A 13 -11.22 -9.35 16.71
CA LEU A 13 -10.50 -8.95 15.49
C LEU A 13 -10.75 -9.95 14.34
N LEU A 14 -10.79 -11.25 14.63
CA LEU A 14 -11.11 -12.28 13.64
C LEU A 14 -12.54 -12.14 13.13
N VAL A 15 -13.50 -11.92 14.04
CA VAL A 15 -14.90 -11.67 13.70
C VAL A 15 -15.04 -10.40 12.85
N MET A 16 -14.24 -9.36 13.08
CA MET A 16 -14.28 -8.13 12.27
C MET A 16 -13.58 -8.26 10.92
N LEU A 17 -12.50 -9.03 10.80
CA LEU A 17 -11.90 -9.34 9.49
C LEU A 17 -12.84 -10.23 8.66
N VAL A 18 -13.48 -11.21 9.29
CA VAL A 18 -14.50 -12.06 8.66
C VAL A 18 -15.75 -11.24 8.33
N ALA A 19 -16.19 -10.32 9.20
CA ALA A 19 -17.31 -9.43 8.91
C ALA A 19 -16.97 -8.39 7.84
N GLY A 20 -15.72 -7.91 7.76
CA GLY A 20 -15.26 -7.02 6.70
C GLY A 20 -15.13 -7.73 5.36
N ALA A 21 -14.66 -8.98 5.35
CA ALA A 21 -14.63 -9.83 4.16
C ALA A 21 -16.04 -10.25 3.73
N ALA A 22 -16.92 -10.62 4.66
CA ALA A 22 -18.32 -10.91 4.40
C ALA A 22 -19.08 -9.67 3.95
N PHE A 23 -18.77 -8.49 4.50
CA PHE A 23 -19.31 -7.22 4.00
C PHE A 23 -18.83 -6.96 2.58
N ALA A 24 -17.55 -7.11 2.26
CA ALA A 24 -17.04 -6.96 0.89
C ALA A 24 -17.66 -7.97 -0.09
N LEU A 25 -17.93 -9.20 0.35
CA LEU A 25 -18.59 -10.24 -0.45
C LEU A 25 -20.09 -9.96 -0.63
N CYS A 26 -20.81 -9.56 0.41
CA CYS A 26 -22.21 -9.12 0.31
C CYS A 26 -22.37 -7.76 -0.41
N TRP A 27 -21.33 -6.93 -0.41
CA TRP A 27 -21.27 -5.67 -1.15
C TRP A 27 -21.17 -5.89 -2.66
N SER A 28 -20.51 -6.98 -3.09
CA SER A 28 -20.45 -7.36 -4.50
C SER A 28 -21.80 -7.79 -5.08
N SER A 29 -22.73 -8.26 -4.23
CA SER A 29 -24.09 -8.67 -4.63
C SER A 29 -25.17 -7.60 -4.40
N ALA A 30 -24.87 -6.51 -3.68
CA ALA A 30 -25.84 -5.46 -3.32
C ALA A 30 -25.70 -4.15 -4.13
N MET A 31 -24.67 -4.03 -4.97
CA MET A 31 -24.49 -2.85 -5.82
C MET A 31 -25.52 -2.84 -6.97
N PRO A 32 -26.18 -1.70 -7.24
CA PRO A 32 -26.94 -1.52 -8.47
C PRO A 32 -26.01 -1.78 -9.67
N GLY A 33 -26.52 -2.47 -10.69
CA GLY A 33 -25.76 -2.72 -11.90
C GLY A 33 -25.22 -1.41 -12.50
N PRO A 34 -24.11 -1.45 -13.27
CA PRO A 34 -23.43 -0.27 -13.82
C PRO A 34 -24.38 0.73 -14.50
N ALA A 35 -25.45 0.23 -15.14
CA ALA A 35 -26.49 1.01 -15.80
C ALA A 35 -27.26 1.96 -14.85
N VAL A 36 -27.56 1.53 -13.62
CA VAL A 36 -28.34 2.33 -12.66
C VAL A 36 -27.50 3.48 -12.09
N VAL A 37 -26.20 3.25 -11.89
CA VAL A 37 -25.28 4.28 -11.39
C VAL A 37 -24.94 5.30 -12.49
N MET A 38 -24.78 4.86 -13.74
CA MET A 38 -24.58 5.75 -14.89
C MET A 38 -25.81 6.62 -15.16
N ALA A 39 -27.03 6.08 -15.01
CA ALA A 39 -28.26 6.85 -15.11
C ALA A 39 -28.36 7.94 -14.02
N ALA A 40 -28.00 7.61 -12.77
CA ALA A 40 -27.98 8.58 -11.67
C ALA A 40 -26.92 9.68 -11.88
N ALA A 41 -25.72 9.32 -12.35
CA ALA A 41 -24.64 10.28 -12.67
C ALA A 41 -25.01 11.24 -13.81
N SER A 42 -25.79 10.80 -14.80
CA SER A 42 -26.24 11.65 -15.92
C SER A 42 -27.27 12.71 -15.52
N SER A 43 -27.92 12.56 -14.37
CA SER A 43 -28.96 13.49 -13.89
C SER A 43 -28.43 14.65 -13.03
N ALA A 44 -27.12 14.65 -12.71
CA ALA A 44 -26.49 15.62 -11.83
C ALA A 44 -25.59 16.61 -12.59
N GLY A 45 -26.20 17.65 -13.18
CA GLY A 45 -25.63 19.00 -13.22
C GLY A 45 -24.51 19.30 -14.23
N SER A 46 -24.87 20.11 -15.21
CA SER A 46 -24.08 20.72 -16.28
C SER A 46 -23.08 21.81 -15.81
N GLU A 47 -22.07 21.48 -15.01
CA GLU A 47 -20.90 22.35 -14.80
C GLU A 47 -19.58 21.56 -14.84
N SER A 48 -18.80 21.82 -15.90
CA SER A 48 -17.40 21.43 -16.11
C SER A 48 -17.08 19.92 -16.14
N GLU A 49 -17.34 19.28 -17.28
CA GLU A 49 -16.92 17.90 -17.60
C GLU A 49 -15.42 17.65 -17.30
N GLY A 50 -14.57 18.67 -17.43
CA GLY A 50 -13.13 18.56 -17.12
C GLY A 50 -12.83 18.42 -15.63
N GLN A 51 -13.53 19.15 -14.76
CA GLN A 51 -13.28 19.14 -13.32
C GLN A 51 -13.88 17.91 -12.63
N SER A 52 -15.06 17.47 -13.08
CA SER A 52 -15.69 16.22 -12.63
C SER A 52 -14.82 14.99 -12.97
N ASN A 53 -14.23 14.96 -14.17
CA ASN A 53 -13.31 13.91 -14.59
C ASN A 53 -11.99 13.88 -13.81
N PHE A 54 -11.46 15.06 -13.44
CA PHE A 54 -10.24 15.14 -12.62
C PHE A 54 -10.46 14.55 -11.22
N ILE A 55 -11.49 15.02 -10.50
CA ILE A 55 -11.77 14.57 -9.13
C ILE A 55 -12.08 13.08 -9.09
N THR A 56 -12.89 12.58 -10.03
CA THR A 56 -13.23 11.16 -10.12
C THR A 56 -11.97 10.29 -10.27
N LYS A 57 -11.04 10.68 -11.15
CA LYS A 57 -9.77 9.96 -11.35
C LYS A 57 -8.85 10.03 -10.13
N VAL A 58 -8.79 11.17 -9.44
CA VAL A 58 -8.02 11.33 -8.20
C VAL A 58 -8.56 10.42 -7.10
N VAL A 59 -9.89 10.36 -6.94
CA VAL A 59 -10.53 9.49 -5.96
C VAL A 59 -10.35 8.01 -6.33
N GLY A 60 -10.50 7.65 -7.61
CA GLY A 60 -10.23 6.31 -8.10
C GLY A 60 -8.80 5.86 -7.76
N ALA A 61 -7.81 6.74 -7.98
CA ALA A 61 -6.42 6.47 -7.63
C ALA A 61 -6.20 6.35 -6.11
N ALA A 62 -6.82 7.22 -5.30
CA ALA A 62 -6.75 7.14 -3.85
C ALA A 62 -7.34 5.81 -3.33
N ALA A 63 -8.49 5.41 -3.88
CA ALA A 63 -9.15 4.16 -3.52
C ALA A 63 -8.36 2.93 -3.99
N GLN A 64 -7.78 2.96 -5.20
CA GLN A 64 -6.82 1.96 -5.67
C GLN A 64 -5.70 1.76 -4.65
N GLY A 65 -5.10 2.88 -4.22
CA GLY A 65 -4.04 2.90 -3.23
C GLY A 65 -4.50 2.32 -1.88
N ALA A 66 -5.71 2.66 -1.43
CA ALA A 66 -6.26 2.17 -0.17
C ALA A 66 -6.49 0.65 -0.21
N VAL A 67 -7.10 0.14 -1.28
CA VAL A 67 -7.29 -1.31 -1.45
C VAL A 67 -5.95 -2.02 -1.49
N ALA A 68 -5.01 -1.53 -2.30
CA ALA A 68 -3.65 -2.07 -2.34
C ALA A 68 -3.00 -2.07 -0.95
N ALA A 69 -3.24 -1.05 -0.14
CA ALA A 69 -2.63 -0.93 1.18
C ALA A 69 -3.20 -1.93 2.18
N CYS A 70 -4.49 -2.26 2.05
CA CYS A 70 -5.11 -3.35 2.80
C CYS A 70 -4.49 -4.70 2.39
N VAL A 71 -4.42 -4.98 1.10
CA VAL A 71 -3.84 -6.24 0.57
C VAL A 71 -2.38 -6.38 1.00
N ALA A 72 -1.57 -5.31 0.86
CA ALA A 72 -0.18 -5.32 1.30
C ALA A 72 -0.06 -5.54 2.80
N ALA A 73 -0.90 -4.90 3.60
CA ALA A 73 -0.87 -5.09 5.05
C ALA A 73 -1.24 -6.53 5.44
N VAL A 74 -2.21 -7.15 4.78
CA VAL A 74 -2.56 -8.56 4.99
C VAL A 74 -1.40 -9.45 4.58
N LEU A 75 -0.89 -9.33 3.35
CA LEU A 75 0.21 -10.16 2.86
C LEU A 75 1.45 -10.02 3.76
N SER A 76 1.90 -8.79 4.05
CA SER A 76 3.02 -8.53 4.96
C SER A 76 2.78 -9.08 6.37
N ALA A 77 1.55 -9.02 6.90
CA ALA A 77 1.24 -9.54 8.23
C ALA A 77 1.43 -11.06 8.34
N PHE A 78 1.26 -11.80 7.24
CA PHE A 78 1.45 -13.25 7.22
C PHE A 78 2.83 -13.67 6.71
N THR A 79 3.51 -12.84 5.93
CA THR A 79 4.83 -13.18 5.36
C THR A 79 5.99 -12.67 6.23
N GLU A 80 5.90 -11.44 6.76
CA GLU A 80 7.02 -10.83 7.48
C GLU A 80 7.36 -11.52 8.81
N PRO A 81 6.41 -12.01 9.63
CA PRO A 81 6.77 -12.80 10.80
C PRO A 81 7.57 -14.07 10.46
N ILE A 82 7.22 -14.73 9.35
CA ILE A 82 7.93 -15.93 8.87
C ILE A 82 9.34 -15.55 8.40
N VAL A 83 9.45 -14.52 7.56
CA VAL A 83 10.73 -14.01 7.03
C VAL A 83 11.64 -13.49 8.16
N ASN A 84 11.06 -12.75 9.11
CA ASN A 84 11.47 -12.54 10.51
C ASN A 84 12.35 -13.67 11.06
N ARG A 85 11.69 -14.80 11.31
CA ARG A 85 12.30 -15.95 11.96
C ARG A 85 13.33 -16.65 11.07
N LEU A 86 13.09 -16.74 9.76
CA LEU A 86 14.05 -17.30 8.82
C LEU A 86 15.37 -16.51 8.78
N LEU A 87 15.29 -15.18 8.85
CA LEU A 87 16.45 -14.28 8.72
C LEU A 87 17.19 -14.07 10.03
N VAL A 88 16.43 -13.86 11.11
CA VAL A 88 16.97 -13.47 12.42
C VAL A 88 17.26 -14.70 13.27
N GLU A 89 16.32 -15.64 13.35
CA GLU A 89 16.42 -16.83 14.20
C GLU A 89 17.04 -18.04 13.48
N ARG A 90 17.29 -17.93 12.16
CA ARG A 90 17.89 -18.99 11.31
C ARG A 90 17.20 -20.36 11.44
N CYS A 91 15.89 -20.36 11.65
CA CYS A 91 15.11 -21.59 11.64
C CYS A 91 14.74 -22.03 10.21
N THR A 92 14.31 -23.28 10.05
CA THR A 92 13.78 -23.77 8.77
C THR A 92 12.39 -23.17 8.48
N VAL A 93 11.98 -23.18 7.21
CA VAL A 93 10.64 -22.66 6.80
C VAL A 93 9.52 -23.38 7.55
N SER A 94 9.60 -24.71 7.69
CA SER A 94 8.61 -25.50 8.43
C SER A 94 8.51 -25.07 9.90
N GLN A 95 9.64 -24.87 10.58
CA GLN A 95 9.66 -24.39 11.96
C GLN A 95 9.15 -22.95 12.09
N ALA A 96 9.47 -22.08 11.12
CA ALA A 96 9.00 -20.70 11.10
C ALA A 96 7.48 -20.65 10.96
N ILE A 97 6.90 -21.42 10.05
CA ILE A 97 5.44 -21.49 9.84
C ILE A 97 4.75 -22.00 11.10
N ASN A 98 5.26 -23.07 11.70
CA ASN A 98 4.65 -23.68 12.89
C ASN A 98 4.76 -22.84 14.17
N SER A 99 5.69 -21.87 14.20
CA SER A 99 5.95 -21.01 15.37
C SER A 99 5.29 -19.62 15.28
N VAL A 100 4.80 -19.22 14.12
CA VAL A 100 4.08 -17.96 13.94
C VAL A 100 2.67 -18.08 14.51
N LYS A 101 2.38 -17.29 15.54
CA LYS A 101 1.05 -17.22 16.13
C LYS A 101 0.24 -16.15 15.41
N LEU A 102 -1.07 -16.37 15.28
CA LEU A 102 -2.00 -15.39 14.70
C LEU A 102 -1.91 -14.02 15.40
N GLN A 103 -1.64 -14.00 16.70
CA GLN A 103 -1.47 -12.75 17.46
C GLN A 103 -0.29 -11.91 16.95
N ASP A 104 0.80 -12.53 16.49
CA ASP A 104 1.96 -11.82 15.96
C ASP A 104 1.64 -11.24 14.57
N CYS A 105 0.92 -11.99 13.74
CA CYS A 105 0.40 -11.50 12.46
C CYS A 105 -0.54 -10.30 12.65
N LEU A 106 -1.49 -10.37 13.58
CA LEU A 106 -2.43 -9.27 13.83
C LEU A 106 -1.74 -8.02 14.37
N LYS A 107 -0.74 -8.16 15.25
CA LYS A 107 0.08 -7.03 15.69
C LYS A 107 0.84 -6.39 14.53
N PHE A 108 1.39 -7.22 13.64
CA PHE A 108 2.08 -6.74 12.45
C PHE A 108 1.13 -6.01 11.50
N PHE A 109 -0.08 -6.55 11.31
CA PHE A 109 -1.14 -5.90 10.54
C PHE A 109 -1.49 -4.52 11.10
N LEU A 110 -1.76 -4.41 12.40
CA LEU A 110 -2.16 -3.16 13.05
C LEU A 110 -1.11 -2.04 12.95
N THR A 111 0.17 -2.40 12.84
CA THR A 111 1.25 -1.41 12.68
C THR A 111 1.53 -1.07 11.22
N THR A 112 1.33 -2.03 10.31
CA THR A 112 1.62 -1.86 8.89
C THR A 112 0.47 -1.20 8.14
N PHE A 113 -0.77 -1.56 8.47
CA PHE A 113 -1.98 -1.05 7.83
C PHE A 113 -2.08 0.48 7.84
N PRO A 114 -1.96 1.21 8.97
CA PRO A 114 -2.08 2.66 8.97
C PRO A 114 -1.01 3.36 8.12
N THR A 115 0.20 2.80 8.07
CA THR A 115 1.27 3.38 7.26
C THR A 115 1.02 3.17 5.78
N ASN A 116 0.58 1.97 5.38
CA ASN A 116 0.28 1.68 3.99
C ASN A 116 -0.93 2.48 3.51
N MET A 117 -1.95 2.67 4.37
CA MET A 117 -3.13 3.52 4.13
C MET A 117 -2.79 4.98 3.85
N LEU A 118 -1.62 5.45 4.26
CA LEU A 118 -1.11 6.77 3.86
C LEU A 118 -0.28 6.67 2.59
N LYS A 119 0.66 5.73 2.54
CA LYS A 119 1.65 5.63 1.45
C LYS A 119 1.02 5.40 0.08
N PHE A 120 0.20 4.36 -0.05
CA PHE A 120 -0.27 3.99 -1.39
C PHE A 120 -1.26 4.99 -1.97
N PRO A 121 -2.27 5.50 -1.22
CA PRO A 121 -3.13 6.56 -1.74
C PRO A 121 -2.35 7.80 -2.15
N ILE A 122 -1.40 8.27 -1.34
CA ILE A 122 -0.61 9.47 -1.67
C ILE A 122 0.21 9.26 -2.95
N PHE A 123 0.87 8.10 -3.10
CA PHE A 123 1.65 7.83 -4.31
C PHE A 123 0.78 7.79 -5.57
N GLU A 124 -0.38 7.12 -5.52
CA GLU A 124 -1.26 7.01 -6.68
C GLU A 124 -1.97 8.33 -7.00
N VAL A 125 -2.33 9.13 -5.98
CA VAL A 125 -2.88 10.48 -6.15
C VAL A 125 -1.87 11.41 -6.83
N ILE A 126 -0.61 11.45 -6.37
CA ILE A 126 0.41 12.28 -7.01
C ILE A 126 0.63 11.81 -8.46
N ASN A 127 0.70 10.50 -8.69
CA ASN A 127 0.88 9.94 -10.03
C ASN A 127 -0.25 10.34 -10.99
N ILE A 128 -1.51 10.24 -10.55
CA ILE A 128 -2.65 10.61 -11.40
C ILE A 128 -2.73 12.12 -11.59
N MET A 129 -2.44 12.94 -10.57
CA MET A 129 -2.37 14.40 -10.70
C MET A 129 -1.34 14.81 -11.75
N LEU A 130 -0.15 14.20 -11.72
CA LEU A 130 0.88 14.47 -12.71
C LEU A 130 0.54 13.90 -14.10
N SER A 131 -0.42 12.98 -14.22
CA SER A 131 -0.88 12.48 -15.53
C SER A 131 -1.65 13.50 -16.35
N PHE A 132 -2.12 14.59 -15.72
CA PHE A 132 -2.74 15.74 -16.39
C PHE A 132 -1.72 16.77 -16.90
N THR A 133 -0.42 16.47 -16.80
CA THR A 133 0.66 17.31 -17.33
C THR A 133 1.19 16.74 -18.65
N SER A 134 1.93 17.53 -19.42
CA SER A 134 2.59 17.09 -20.67
C SER A 134 3.87 16.29 -20.45
N LEU A 135 4.17 15.90 -19.22
CA LEU A 135 5.40 15.18 -18.88
C LEU A 135 5.39 13.75 -19.41
N SER A 136 6.54 13.28 -19.90
CA SER A 136 6.72 11.88 -20.26
C SER A 136 6.55 10.96 -19.03
N GLY A 137 6.17 9.70 -19.25
CA GLY A 137 5.94 8.75 -18.16
C GLY A 137 7.13 8.62 -17.20
N ALA A 138 8.35 8.59 -17.73
CA ALA A 138 9.59 8.52 -16.95
C ALA A 138 9.81 9.77 -16.09
N VAL A 139 9.65 10.98 -16.66
CA VAL A 139 9.84 12.25 -15.94
C VAL A 139 8.75 12.43 -14.88
N ARG A 140 7.49 12.11 -15.22
CA ARG A 140 6.39 12.04 -14.25
C ARG A 140 6.75 11.12 -13.09
N GLY A 141 7.30 9.94 -13.38
CA GLY A 141 7.77 8.99 -12.39
C GLY A 141 8.81 9.57 -11.44
N ILE A 142 9.82 10.26 -11.96
CA ILE A 142 10.87 10.92 -11.17
C ILE A 142 10.26 11.96 -10.22
N ILE A 143 9.41 12.85 -10.74
CA ILE A 143 8.77 13.91 -9.94
C ILE A 143 7.86 13.31 -8.87
N ASN A 144 7.07 12.30 -9.24
CA ASN A 144 6.22 11.59 -8.29
C ASN A 144 7.05 10.99 -7.15
N GLY A 145 8.13 10.28 -7.47
CA GLY A 145 9.05 9.71 -6.47
C GLY A 145 9.63 10.75 -5.54
N ALA A 146 10.05 11.91 -6.08
CA ALA A 146 10.57 13.00 -5.28
C ALA A 146 9.53 13.61 -4.34
N LEU A 147 8.34 13.94 -4.86
CA LEU A 147 7.24 14.50 -4.05
C LEU A 147 6.78 13.52 -2.98
N PHE A 148 6.59 12.25 -3.36
CA PHE A 148 6.20 11.19 -2.45
C PHE A 148 7.19 11.03 -1.30
N CYS A 149 8.49 10.98 -1.59
CA CYS A 149 9.53 10.87 -0.56
C CYS A 149 9.44 12.06 0.42
N THR A 150 9.39 13.28 -0.09
CA THR A 150 9.33 14.50 0.75
C THR A 150 8.12 14.48 1.68
N ILE A 151 6.94 14.09 1.17
CA ILE A 151 5.69 14.06 1.94
C ILE A 151 5.71 12.90 2.96
N MET A 152 6.16 11.72 2.56
CA MET A 152 5.99 10.49 3.34
C MET A 152 7.17 10.09 4.20
N LEU A 153 8.36 10.69 4.02
CA LEU A 153 9.52 10.37 4.84
C LEU A 153 9.28 10.67 6.33
N PRO A 154 8.73 11.84 6.73
CA PRO A 154 8.49 12.12 8.15
C PRO A 154 7.58 11.10 8.82
N VAL A 155 6.50 10.70 8.15
CA VAL A 155 5.57 9.67 8.63
C VAL A 155 6.27 8.32 8.77
N THR A 156 7.07 7.95 7.76
CA THR A 156 7.79 6.67 7.74
C THR A 156 8.85 6.62 8.85
N ASN A 157 9.60 7.70 9.04
CA ASN A 157 10.63 7.78 10.06
C ASN A 157 10.03 7.93 11.47
N TYR A 158 8.91 8.62 11.62
CA TYR A 158 8.14 8.63 12.87
C TYR A 158 7.79 7.21 13.31
N ARG A 159 7.20 6.40 12.41
CA ARG A 159 6.91 4.98 12.69
C ARG A 159 8.18 4.21 13.04
N PHE A 160 9.24 4.36 12.25
CA PHE A 160 10.50 3.65 12.49
C PHE A 160 11.04 3.94 13.89
N ARG A 161 11.12 5.22 14.28
CA ARG A 161 11.62 5.62 15.60
C ARG A 161 10.73 5.11 16.73
N LYS A 162 9.41 5.19 16.58
CA LYS A 162 8.46 4.60 17.55
C LYS A 162 8.63 3.09 17.67
N SER A 163 8.79 2.36 16.57
CA SER A 163 8.99 0.90 16.59
C SER A 163 10.29 0.47 17.28
N MET A 164 11.29 1.35 17.29
CA MET A 164 12.59 1.12 17.91
C MET A 164 12.70 1.74 19.32
N ASN A 165 11.61 2.29 19.87
CA ASN A 165 11.60 3.05 21.13
C ASN A 165 12.66 4.17 21.19
N LEU A 166 12.92 4.83 20.06
CA LEU A 166 13.84 5.97 19.96
C LEU A 166 13.08 7.30 20.19
N PRO A 167 13.75 8.34 20.73
CA PRO A 167 13.13 9.65 20.92
C PRO A 167 12.69 10.24 19.58
N VAL A 168 11.50 10.84 19.52
CA VAL A 168 10.98 11.48 18.30
C VAL A 168 11.39 12.94 18.31
N ASP A 169 12.29 13.30 17.40
CA ASP A 169 12.77 14.67 17.18
C ASP A 169 12.42 15.06 15.73
N PRO A 170 11.76 16.21 15.50
CA PRO A 170 11.48 16.74 14.17
C PRO A 170 12.70 16.75 13.22
N ALA A 171 13.89 17.07 13.72
CA ALA A 171 15.12 17.11 12.91
C ALA A 171 15.49 15.72 12.35
N LEU A 172 15.11 14.66 13.06
CA LEU A 172 15.41 13.27 12.69
C LEU A 172 14.32 12.63 11.84
N LEU A 173 13.21 13.32 11.58
CA LEU A 173 12.15 12.84 10.71
C LEU A 173 12.59 12.80 9.23
N TYR A 174 13.59 13.58 8.84
CA TYR A 174 14.22 13.52 7.52
C TYR A 174 15.54 12.74 7.51
N GLN A 175 15.82 11.94 8.55
CA GLN A 175 17.00 11.08 8.57
C GLN A 175 17.00 10.12 7.37
N ALA A 176 18.17 9.93 6.75
CA ALA A 176 18.35 9.12 5.55
C ALA A 176 17.51 9.60 4.34
N TYR A 177 17.29 10.92 4.23
CA TYR A 177 16.60 11.50 3.07
C TYR A 177 17.28 11.16 1.73
N PRO A 178 18.61 11.31 1.54
CA PRO A 178 19.23 11.03 0.23
C PRO A 178 18.99 9.62 -0.32
N PRO A 179 19.24 8.52 0.43
CA PRO A 179 19.00 7.18 -0.10
C PRO A 179 17.49 6.91 -0.27
N THR A 180 16.63 7.52 0.56
CA THR A 180 15.18 7.33 0.41
C THR A 180 14.64 8.05 -0.83
N LEU A 181 15.12 9.25 -1.10
CA LEU A 181 14.77 10.03 -2.27
C LEU A 181 15.19 9.30 -3.55
N LEU A 182 16.43 8.81 -3.60
CA LEU A 182 16.92 8.06 -4.77
C LEU A 182 16.15 6.77 -4.99
N ARG A 183 15.78 6.04 -3.92
CA ARG A 183 14.91 4.87 -4.00
C ARG A 183 13.58 5.23 -4.67
N ASP A 184 12.92 6.28 -4.18
CA ASP A 184 11.57 6.63 -4.64
C ASP A 184 11.59 7.22 -6.05
N ILE A 185 12.63 7.98 -6.41
CA ILE A 185 12.89 8.42 -7.79
C ILE A 185 13.10 7.22 -8.72
N ALA A 186 13.97 6.28 -8.36
CA ALA A 186 14.25 5.11 -9.18
C ALA A 186 12.99 4.24 -9.35
N TYR A 187 12.20 4.07 -8.28
CA TYR A 187 10.93 3.37 -8.31
C TYR A 187 9.93 4.05 -9.23
N GLY A 188 9.75 5.36 -9.10
CA GLY A 188 8.84 6.14 -9.93
C GLY A 188 9.24 6.15 -11.40
N TRP A 189 10.53 6.39 -11.69
CA TRP A 189 11.10 6.31 -13.03
C TRP A 189 10.88 4.93 -13.68
N ALA A 190 11.15 3.85 -12.94
CA ALA A 190 10.95 2.49 -13.42
C ALA A 190 9.48 2.24 -13.76
N ARG A 191 8.54 2.63 -12.87
CA ARG A 191 7.10 2.51 -13.15
C ARG A 191 6.69 3.28 -14.41
N GLY A 192 7.21 4.49 -14.59
CA GLY A 192 6.93 5.33 -15.75
C GLY A 192 7.49 4.79 -17.07
N THR A 193 8.60 4.04 -17.00
CA THR A 193 9.30 3.50 -18.17
C THR A 193 8.79 2.12 -18.56
N PHE A 194 8.74 1.20 -17.60
CA PHE A 194 8.43 -0.21 -17.86
C PHE A 194 6.95 -0.48 -18.12
N ALA A 195 6.03 0.39 -17.69
CA ALA A 195 4.62 0.24 -18.02
C ALA A 195 4.39 0.19 -19.55
N GLY A 196 5.01 1.11 -20.30
CA GLY A 196 4.90 1.14 -21.76
C GLY A 196 5.66 0.00 -22.44
N VAL A 197 6.83 -0.39 -21.90
CA VAL A 197 7.61 -1.52 -22.42
C VAL A 197 6.83 -2.83 -22.30
N LEU A 198 6.24 -3.09 -21.13
CA LEU A 198 5.46 -4.31 -20.89
C LEU A 198 4.20 -4.37 -21.75
N ALA A 199 3.50 -3.24 -21.90
CA ALA A 199 2.32 -3.17 -22.77
C ALA A 199 2.64 -3.48 -24.24
N LYS A 200 3.80 -3.03 -24.73
CA LYS A 200 4.27 -3.34 -26.09
C LYS A 200 4.75 -4.78 -26.24
N ALA A 201 5.40 -5.32 -25.20
CA ALA A 201 5.90 -6.69 -25.21
C ALA A 201 4.78 -7.74 -25.09
N MET A 202 3.67 -7.40 -24.44
CA MET A 202 2.53 -8.29 -24.20
C MET A 202 1.21 -7.63 -24.62
N PRO A 203 1.01 -7.36 -25.93
CA PRO A 203 -0.14 -6.60 -26.41
C PRO A 203 -1.48 -7.31 -26.15
N GLY A 204 -1.49 -8.65 -26.14
CA GLY A 204 -2.69 -9.44 -25.81
C GLY A 204 -3.21 -9.15 -24.40
N LEU A 205 -2.31 -9.09 -23.41
CA LEU A 205 -2.67 -8.72 -22.03
C LEU A 205 -2.97 -7.22 -21.89
N ALA A 206 -2.31 -6.38 -22.68
CA ALA A 206 -2.54 -4.94 -22.63
C ALA A 206 -3.92 -4.50 -23.14
N GLY A 207 -4.61 -5.34 -23.91
CA GLY A 207 -5.97 -5.08 -24.39
C GLY A 207 -7.05 -5.34 -23.32
N GLU A 208 -6.82 -6.30 -22.42
CA GLU A 208 -7.80 -6.78 -21.46
C GLU A 208 -7.72 -6.05 -20.12
N PHE A 209 -8.84 -5.89 -19.43
CA PHE A 209 -8.87 -5.24 -18.11
C PHE A 209 -8.00 -6.00 -17.09
N VAL A 210 -8.21 -7.30 -16.95
CA VAL A 210 -7.42 -8.15 -16.03
C VAL A 210 -5.94 -8.18 -16.44
N GLY A 211 -5.68 -8.28 -17.75
CA GLY A 211 -4.32 -8.24 -18.28
C GLY A 211 -3.60 -6.93 -17.97
N LYS A 212 -4.25 -5.77 -18.10
CA LYS A 212 -3.68 -4.46 -17.70
C LYS A 212 -3.33 -4.42 -16.22
N SER A 213 -4.20 -4.92 -15.34
CA SER A 213 -3.91 -4.97 -13.90
C SER A 213 -2.73 -5.91 -13.57
N PHE A 214 -2.63 -7.05 -14.26
CA PHE A 214 -1.48 -7.94 -14.15
C PHE A 214 -0.18 -7.26 -14.59
N LEU A 215 -0.18 -6.61 -15.76
CA LEU A 215 0.97 -5.86 -16.27
C LEU A 215 1.36 -4.73 -15.32
N PHE A 216 0.39 -4.08 -14.67
CA PHE A 216 0.65 -3.09 -13.63
C PHE A 216 1.35 -3.70 -12.41
N GLY A 217 0.90 -4.85 -11.93
CA GLY A 217 1.58 -5.58 -10.84
C GLY A 217 3.02 -5.98 -11.19
N LEU A 218 3.24 -6.47 -12.42
CA LEU A 218 4.57 -6.81 -12.91
C LEU A 218 5.47 -5.58 -13.02
N CYS A 219 4.94 -4.47 -13.50
CA CYS A 219 5.65 -3.19 -13.54
C CYS A 219 6.10 -2.74 -12.14
N VAL A 220 5.22 -2.86 -11.15
CA VAL A 220 5.54 -2.56 -9.74
C VAL A 220 6.64 -3.48 -9.21
N LEU A 221 6.56 -4.79 -9.50
CA LEU A 221 7.57 -5.75 -9.10
C LEU A 221 8.95 -5.36 -9.65
N ILE A 222 9.04 -5.06 -10.95
CA ILE A 222 10.27 -4.61 -11.61
C ILE A 222 10.79 -3.32 -10.96
N ALA A 223 9.89 -2.34 -10.72
CA ALA A 223 10.27 -1.08 -10.10
C ALA A 223 10.80 -1.26 -8.66
N CYS A 224 10.22 -2.18 -7.88
CA CYS A 224 10.73 -2.54 -6.55
C CYS A 224 12.13 -3.16 -6.63
N VAL A 225 12.38 -4.05 -7.60
CA VAL A 225 13.71 -4.64 -7.81
C VAL A 225 14.73 -3.57 -8.20
N ILE A 226 14.42 -2.70 -9.17
CA ILE A 226 15.32 -1.64 -9.63
C ILE A 226 15.69 -0.65 -8.52
N SER A 227 14.71 -0.29 -7.68
CA SER A 227 14.92 0.67 -6.59
C SER A 227 15.55 0.06 -5.33
N SER A 228 15.58 -1.26 -5.21
CA SER A 228 16.01 -1.95 -3.98
C SER A 228 17.45 -1.71 -3.51
N PRO A 229 18.47 -1.42 -4.35
CA PRO A 229 19.80 -1.06 -3.86
C PRO A 229 19.80 0.15 -2.93
N PHE A 230 18.97 1.16 -3.24
CA PHE A 230 18.82 2.35 -2.42
C PHE A 230 18.08 2.06 -1.10
N ASN A 231 17.24 1.02 -1.07
CA ASN A 231 16.59 0.58 0.15
C ASN A 231 17.58 -0.07 1.13
N GLU A 232 18.55 -0.86 0.63
CA GLU A 232 19.66 -1.36 1.45
C GLU A 232 20.56 -0.23 1.94
N TRP A 233 20.88 0.74 1.09
CA TRP A 233 21.63 1.92 1.50
C TRP A 233 20.90 2.72 2.61
N ARG A 234 19.59 2.89 2.49
CA ARG A 234 18.77 3.48 3.57
C ARG A 234 18.88 2.67 4.86
N GLY A 235 18.82 1.35 4.78
CA GLY A 235 19.00 0.45 5.92
C GLY A 235 20.36 0.64 6.60
N PHE A 236 21.44 0.75 5.81
CA PHE A 236 22.80 0.98 6.30
C PHE A 236 22.91 2.32 7.05
N TRP A 237 22.18 3.35 6.61
CA TRP A 237 22.15 4.67 7.26
C TRP A 237 21.34 4.68 8.57
N LEU A 238 20.26 3.90 8.63
CA LEU A 238 19.35 3.84 9.77
C LEU A 238 19.75 2.81 10.85
N GLN A 239 20.97 2.28 10.80
CA GLN A 239 21.47 1.33 11.79
C GLN A 239 21.39 1.88 13.23
N GLN A 240 21.03 1.00 14.17
CA GLN A 240 20.90 1.37 15.58
C GLN A 240 22.25 1.83 16.16
N PRO A 241 22.26 2.90 16.98
CA PRO A 241 23.43 3.27 17.77
C PRO A 241 23.89 2.06 18.61
N GLY A 242 25.18 1.72 18.55
CA GLY A 242 25.76 0.57 19.28
C GLY A 242 25.68 -0.79 18.57
N LYS A 243 24.97 -0.91 17.44
CA LYS A 243 24.93 -2.14 16.62
C LYS A 243 25.30 -1.89 15.15
N LYS A 244 26.08 -0.83 14.90
CA LYS A 244 26.52 -0.47 13.55
C LYS A 244 27.47 -1.54 13.03
N LEU A 245 27.09 -2.15 11.92
CA LEU A 245 27.92 -3.05 11.14
C LEU A 245 28.69 -2.25 10.09
N PRO A 246 29.95 -2.61 9.79
CA PRO A 246 30.66 -2.08 8.64
C PRO A 246 30.01 -2.53 7.34
N PHE A 247 30.27 -1.81 6.25
CA PHE A 247 29.65 -2.02 4.94
C PHE A 247 29.73 -3.49 4.48
N SER A 248 30.91 -4.11 4.54
CA SER A 248 31.13 -5.50 4.13
C SER A 248 30.34 -6.55 4.92
N GLN A 249 29.94 -6.23 6.15
CA GLN A 249 29.13 -7.12 6.99
C GLN A 249 27.63 -6.84 6.87
N PHE A 250 27.27 -5.60 6.57
CA PHE A 250 25.88 -5.19 6.38
C PHE A 250 25.32 -5.74 5.07
N PHE A 251 26.03 -5.51 3.96
CA PHE A 251 25.57 -5.89 2.62
C PHE A 251 25.82 -7.37 2.37
N LYS A 252 24.74 -8.17 2.39
CA LYS A 252 24.78 -9.61 2.12
C LYS A 252 23.87 -9.94 0.93
N PRO A 253 24.44 -10.24 -0.26
CA PRO A 253 23.67 -10.43 -1.49
C PRO A 253 22.52 -11.45 -1.37
N GLU A 254 22.74 -12.58 -0.69
CA GLU A 254 21.72 -13.61 -0.50
C GLU A 254 20.51 -13.10 0.32
N ARG A 255 20.77 -12.31 1.37
CA ARG A 255 19.70 -11.71 2.19
C ARG A 255 18.97 -10.64 1.41
N TYR A 256 19.71 -9.85 0.65
CA TYR A 256 19.17 -8.82 -0.23
C TYR A 256 18.23 -9.40 -1.27
N VAL A 257 18.65 -10.41 -2.05
CA VAL A 257 17.82 -11.03 -3.10
C VAL A 257 16.52 -11.58 -2.51
N ARG A 258 16.59 -12.28 -1.37
CA ARG A 258 15.39 -12.80 -0.69
C ARG A 258 14.47 -11.68 -0.20
N SER A 259 15.02 -10.69 0.51
CA SER A 259 14.25 -9.58 1.07
C SER A 259 13.56 -8.77 -0.03
N THR A 260 14.32 -8.41 -1.06
CA THR A 260 13.83 -7.69 -2.24
C THR A 260 12.78 -8.50 -2.98
N GLY A 261 13.00 -9.80 -3.21
CA GLY A 261 12.06 -10.66 -3.93
C GLY A 261 10.70 -10.75 -3.23
N VAL A 262 10.70 -10.97 -1.91
CA VAL A 262 9.45 -11.02 -1.12
C VAL A 262 8.77 -9.65 -1.13
N GLY A 263 9.51 -8.58 -0.85
CA GLY A 263 8.95 -7.22 -0.82
C GLY A 263 8.35 -6.79 -2.16
N ALA A 264 9.07 -7.03 -3.27
CA ALA A 264 8.61 -6.72 -4.62
C ALA A 264 7.37 -7.53 -5.01
N THR A 265 7.30 -8.79 -4.61
CA THR A 265 6.13 -9.65 -4.88
C THR A 265 4.89 -9.18 -4.13
N ILE A 266 5.03 -8.85 -2.83
CA ILE A 266 3.91 -8.31 -2.02
C ILE A 266 3.40 -7.01 -2.66
N MET A 267 4.31 -6.10 -3.00
CA MET A 267 3.95 -4.82 -3.63
C MET A 267 3.25 -5.02 -4.99
N GLY A 268 3.79 -5.89 -5.84
CA GLY A 268 3.22 -6.20 -7.15
C GLY A 268 1.81 -6.77 -7.08
N ILE A 269 1.60 -7.80 -6.23
CA ILE A 269 0.27 -8.40 -6.03
C ILE A 269 -0.71 -7.37 -5.45
N SER A 270 -0.27 -6.59 -4.46
CA SER A 270 -1.14 -5.62 -3.78
C SER A 270 -1.65 -4.54 -4.73
N LEU A 271 -0.76 -3.96 -5.54
CA LEU A 271 -1.13 -2.93 -6.50
C LEU A 271 -1.89 -3.49 -7.70
N MET A 272 -1.63 -4.74 -8.12
CA MET A 272 -2.46 -5.45 -9.10
C MET A 272 -3.90 -5.61 -8.61
N VAL A 273 -4.09 -6.10 -7.38
CA VAL A 273 -5.44 -6.27 -6.79
C VAL A 273 -6.11 -4.91 -6.60
N GLY A 274 -5.36 -3.90 -6.16
CA GLY A 274 -5.84 -2.51 -6.11
C GLY A 274 -6.39 -2.07 -7.47
N ALA A 275 -5.63 -2.28 -8.56
CA ALA A 275 -6.02 -1.93 -9.91
C ALA A 275 -7.27 -2.69 -10.42
N LEU A 276 -7.42 -3.97 -10.05
CA LEU A 276 -8.61 -4.76 -10.39
C LEU A 276 -9.90 -4.22 -9.74
N LEU A 277 -9.78 -3.57 -8.57
CA LEU A 277 -10.92 -3.11 -7.79
C LEU A 277 -11.24 -1.62 -7.99
N VAL A 278 -10.51 -0.92 -8.85
CA VAL A 278 -10.76 0.50 -9.16
C VAL A 278 -12.18 0.74 -9.66
N PRO A 279 -12.72 -0.01 -10.64
CA PRO A 279 -14.07 0.28 -11.14
C PRO A 279 -15.14 0.18 -10.05
N SER A 280 -15.01 -0.80 -9.15
CA SER A 280 -15.92 -0.96 -8.01
C SER A 280 -15.81 0.19 -7.02
N ALA A 281 -14.60 0.72 -6.81
CA ALA A 281 -14.38 1.84 -5.92
C ALA A 281 -14.90 3.17 -6.50
N GLU A 282 -14.70 3.42 -7.79
CA GLU A 282 -15.27 4.58 -8.49
C GLU A 282 -16.79 4.55 -8.45
N LEU A 283 -17.39 3.38 -8.67
CA LEU A 283 -18.84 3.17 -8.60
C LEU A 283 -19.38 3.41 -7.18
N ALA A 284 -18.69 2.90 -6.15
CA ALA A 284 -19.06 3.16 -4.76
C ALA A 284 -18.97 4.65 -4.41
N PHE A 285 -17.93 5.35 -4.87
CA PHE A 285 -17.78 6.77 -4.65
C PHE A 285 -18.90 7.57 -5.32
N ALA A 286 -19.20 7.28 -6.60
CA ALA A 286 -20.31 7.90 -7.33
C ALA A 286 -21.64 7.70 -6.58
N TYR A 287 -21.88 6.50 -6.07
CA TYR A 287 -23.07 6.21 -5.25
C TYR A 287 -23.14 7.08 -3.99
N PHE A 288 -22.04 7.24 -3.24
CA PHE A 288 -22.03 8.06 -2.02
C PHE A 288 -22.11 9.56 -2.29
N MET A 289 -21.63 10.02 -3.45
CA MET A 289 -21.77 11.43 -3.85
C MET A 289 -23.22 11.80 -4.12
N VAL A 290 -24.00 10.86 -4.69
CA VAL A 290 -25.46 11.00 -4.85
C VAL A 290 -26.16 10.80 -3.50
N ASN A 291 -25.73 9.81 -2.70
CA ASN A 291 -26.35 9.43 -1.43
C ASN A 291 -25.50 9.85 -0.23
N LYS A 292 -25.39 11.16 0.00
CA LYS A 292 -24.53 11.75 1.04
C LYS A 292 -24.82 11.22 2.45
N ILE A 293 -26.08 10.89 2.75
CA ILE A 293 -26.49 10.31 4.05
C ILE A 293 -25.88 8.91 4.22
N ALA A 294 -25.94 8.06 3.18
CA ALA A 294 -25.33 6.73 3.22
C ALA A 294 -23.81 6.82 3.42
N GLY A 295 -23.15 7.79 2.76
CA GLY A 295 -21.73 8.07 2.95
C GLY A 295 -21.40 8.50 4.39
N LEU A 296 -22.20 9.41 4.96
CA LEU A 296 -22.05 9.86 6.35
C LEU A 296 -22.23 8.72 7.35
N VAL A 297 -23.27 7.89 7.17
CA VAL A 297 -23.55 6.72 8.02
C VAL A 297 -22.39 5.73 7.98
N LEU A 298 -21.86 5.44 6.79
CA LEU A 298 -20.69 4.56 6.65
C LEU A 298 -19.48 5.14 7.37
N LEU A 299 -19.20 6.44 7.19
CA LEU A 299 -18.07 7.11 7.83
C LEU A 299 -18.17 7.10 9.36
N VAL A 300 -19.38 7.34 9.90
CA VAL A 300 -19.65 7.25 11.35
C VAL A 300 -19.50 5.81 11.85
N ALA A 301 -20.04 4.82 11.14
CA ALA A 301 -19.93 3.41 11.51
C ALA A 301 -18.48 2.94 11.55
N VAL A 302 -17.68 3.29 10.53
CA VAL A 302 -16.26 2.96 10.46
C VAL A 302 -15.47 3.67 11.56
N SER A 303 -15.73 4.96 11.79
CA SER A 303 -15.05 5.75 12.84
C SER A 303 -15.37 5.24 14.24
N PHE A 304 -16.63 4.85 14.49
CA PHE A 304 -17.05 4.26 15.74
C PHE A 304 -16.41 2.88 15.95
N GLY A 305 -16.39 2.03 14.92
CA GLY A 305 -15.69 0.74 14.94
C GLY A 305 -14.20 0.90 15.26
N TYR A 306 -13.53 1.84 14.60
CA TYR A 306 -12.10 2.13 14.81
C TYR A 306 -11.80 2.64 16.23
N SER A 307 -12.59 3.60 16.74
CA SER A 307 -12.42 4.13 18.10
C SER A 307 -12.59 3.06 19.19
N LYS A 308 -13.48 2.08 18.99
CA LYS A 308 -13.65 0.95 19.90
C LYS A 308 -12.47 -0.04 19.87
N VAL A 309 -11.71 -0.07 18.78
CA VAL A 309 -10.52 -0.93 18.62
C VAL A 309 -9.27 -0.30 19.21
N ILE A 310 -9.08 1.02 19.04
CA ILE A 310 -7.87 1.73 19.48
C ILE A 310 -8.01 2.38 20.86
N GLY A 311 -9.24 2.65 21.32
CA GLY A 311 -9.52 3.24 22.63
C GLY A 311 -9.26 2.33 23.85
N LYS A 312 -8.30 1.40 23.76
CA LYS A 312 -7.83 0.58 24.88
C LYS A 312 -6.33 0.36 24.84
#